data_AF-A0A1V9YWN5-F1
#
_entry.id   AF-A0A1V9YWN5-F1
#
_cell.length_a   1.000
_cell.length_b   1.000
_cell.length_c   1.000
_cell.angle_alpha   90.00
_cell.angle_beta   90.00
_cell.angle_gamma   90.00
#
_symmetry.space_group_name_H-M   'P 1'
#
loop_
_entity.id
_entity.type
_entity.pdbx_description
1 polymer ?
#
loop_
_entity_poly.entity_id
_entity_poly.type
_entity_poly.pdbx_seq_one_letter_code
_entity_poly.pdbx_strand_id
1 'polypeptide(L)'
;MAAVQMDDVRAFLQTEVALEAELEDSIARNPYSIETWTTYLNLTANDIDPAAYALPERRVMLFKRALALVPLSYKLWKRYIDETYQVIRGLRIDAIEYNSLVQIYEDALVHLDKMPRIWLNYTALLRTLRLGTATRRAFDRALRALPITQHKRIWAPYLEFVHEQGVYQTAISVYRRYLMLEPLAREDYVKYLYDAQQYEEASVQLVQLINEDLESTKTSRHDLWMLLCTMLSQNPERVSSTLNIDRILRSGLSLFTDEVGRLWCALATYYIRLGMFESARDIYEEALLAVLTVRDFSVIFDAYVKFIEAMIAAEMTDESSIEVNRLLQLYEDLAERRPKLVNAVLLRQNPHSVKEWQKRIALMTDPISVVHTYTEALKTIDPMQAKVSTLWIEFAAFYEKYPDVENARKVFERALREGKFKSPEEYASVICASAEMELRLEEFDLALEIVRNGCKTYRKSNKLWILRLDLEESLGDVASTKAAYDRTFEL
;
A
#
# COMPACT_ATOMS: atom_id res chain seq x y z
N MET A 1 67.24 -37.81 -21.84
CA MET A 1 66.79 -38.65 -20.71
C MET A 1 67.95 -38.77 -19.74
N ALA A 2 68.11 -37.79 -18.85
CA ALA A 2 69.08 -37.87 -17.77
C ALA A 2 68.48 -38.81 -16.72
N ALA A 3 69.10 -39.98 -16.53
CA ALA A 3 68.78 -40.85 -15.42
C ALA A 3 69.14 -40.11 -14.14
N VAL A 4 68.14 -39.58 -13.44
CA VAL A 4 68.28 -39.18 -12.04
C VAL A 4 68.84 -40.41 -11.32
N GLN A 5 70.07 -40.30 -10.82
CA GLN A 5 70.75 -41.44 -10.21
C GLN A 5 69.93 -41.88 -8.99
N MET A 6 69.67 -43.18 -8.85
CA MET A 6 68.94 -43.72 -7.70
C MET A 6 69.58 -43.33 -6.36
N ASP A 7 70.86 -42.96 -6.37
CA ASP A 7 71.59 -42.46 -5.19
C ASP A 7 71.18 -41.03 -4.81
N ASP A 8 70.83 -40.15 -5.77
CA ASP A 8 70.30 -38.81 -5.48
C ASP A 8 68.88 -38.90 -4.87
N VAL A 9 68.08 -39.86 -5.33
CA VAL A 9 66.75 -40.14 -4.77
C VAL A 9 66.87 -40.73 -3.36
N ARG A 10 67.84 -41.64 -3.12
CA ARG A 10 68.11 -42.17 -1.78
C ARG A 10 68.66 -41.12 -0.82
N ALA A 11 69.53 -40.23 -1.28
CA ALA A 11 70.06 -39.14 -0.47
C ALA A 11 68.94 -38.15 -0.11
N PHE A 12 68.06 -37.82 -1.05
CA PHE A 12 66.88 -36.99 -0.82
C PHE A 12 65.91 -37.63 0.20
N LEU A 13 65.59 -38.92 0.05
CA LEU A 13 64.75 -39.65 1.02
C LEU A 13 65.40 -39.76 2.40
N GLN A 14 66.73 -39.91 2.47
CA GLN A 14 67.47 -39.90 3.74
C GLN A 14 67.45 -38.53 4.42
N THR A 15 67.49 -37.44 3.64
CA THR A 15 67.36 -36.08 4.20
C THR A 15 65.96 -35.80 4.71
N GLU A 16 64.91 -36.29 4.04
CA GLU A 16 63.53 -36.17 4.53
C GLU A 16 63.32 -36.95 5.82
N VAL A 17 63.80 -38.20 5.90
CA VAL A 17 63.72 -39.02 7.13
C VAL A 17 64.51 -38.41 8.28
N ALA A 18 65.66 -37.78 8.01
CA ALA A 18 66.44 -37.07 9.02
C ALA A 18 65.72 -35.80 9.53
N LEU A 19 65.14 -35.02 8.61
CA LEU A 19 64.34 -33.84 8.94
C LEU A 19 63.06 -34.19 9.71
N GLU A 20 62.43 -35.33 9.39
CA GLU A 20 61.30 -35.85 10.15
C GLU A 20 61.70 -36.21 11.58
N ALA A 21 62.81 -36.93 11.77
CA ALA A 21 63.32 -37.29 13.09
C ALA A 21 63.68 -36.07 13.94
N GLU A 22 64.32 -35.05 13.33
CA GLU A 22 64.62 -33.78 14.01
C GLU A 22 63.35 -33.05 14.45
N LEU A 23 62.29 -33.11 13.65
CA LEU A 23 61.01 -32.51 13.99
C LEU A 23 60.25 -33.33 15.03
N GLU A 24 60.33 -34.66 15.03
CA GLU A 24 59.79 -35.51 16.09
C GLU A 24 60.48 -35.24 17.44
N ASP A 25 61.80 -35.05 17.44
CA ASP A 25 62.56 -34.61 18.62
C ASP A 25 62.15 -33.19 19.06
N SER A 26 61.91 -32.29 18.10
CA SER A 26 61.44 -30.93 18.40
C SER A 26 60.02 -30.91 18.99
N ILE A 27 59.16 -31.83 18.54
CA ILE A 27 57.80 -32.05 19.05
C ILE A 27 57.85 -32.64 20.46
N ALA A 28 58.74 -33.61 20.71
CA ALA A 28 58.93 -34.18 22.04
C ALA A 28 59.43 -33.12 23.04
N ARG A 29 60.27 -32.18 22.58
CA ARG A 29 60.77 -31.06 23.40
C ARG A 29 59.72 -29.97 23.61
N ASN A 30 58.96 -29.61 22.57
CA ASN A 30 57.95 -28.55 22.60
C ASN A 30 56.61 -29.02 21.99
N PRO A 31 55.80 -29.78 22.73
CA PRO A 31 54.55 -30.37 22.21
C PRO A 31 53.48 -29.33 21.81
N TYR A 32 53.55 -28.12 22.36
CA TYR A 32 52.53 -27.07 22.18
C TYR A 32 52.85 -26.05 21.08
N SER A 33 54.00 -26.15 20.41
CA SER A 33 54.39 -25.17 19.38
C SER A 33 53.66 -25.42 18.06
N ILE A 34 52.80 -24.49 17.65
CA ILE A 34 52.02 -24.60 16.41
C ILE A 34 52.94 -24.56 15.17
N GLU A 35 54.06 -23.83 15.25
CA GLU A 35 54.97 -23.65 14.12
C GLU A 35 55.68 -24.94 13.74
N THR A 36 56.18 -25.70 14.72
CA THR A 36 56.84 -27.00 14.50
C THR A 36 55.88 -28.04 13.93
N TRP A 37 54.63 -28.05 14.39
CA TRP A 37 53.58 -28.88 13.80
C TRP A 37 53.27 -28.46 12.35
N THR A 38 53.21 -27.16 12.05
CA THR A 38 52.94 -26.70 10.69
C THR A 38 54.09 -26.97 9.72
N THR A 39 55.34 -26.91 10.16
CA THR A 39 56.51 -27.26 9.33
C THR A 39 56.56 -28.75 9.08
N TYR A 40 56.28 -29.58 10.09
CA TYR A 40 56.18 -31.03 9.94
C TYR A 40 55.06 -31.46 8.99
N LEU A 41 53.91 -30.78 9.03
CA LEU A 41 52.82 -30.97 8.09
C LEU A 41 53.12 -30.50 6.65
N ASN A 42 54.01 -29.51 6.50
CA ASN A 42 54.44 -29.02 5.18
C ASN A 42 55.40 -30.00 4.50
N LEU A 43 56.30 -30.64 5.26
CA LEU A 43 57.22 -31.64 4.71
C LEU A 43 56.46 -32.86 4.19
N THR A 44 55.52 -33.35 5.00
CA THR A 44 54.65 -34.49 4.66
C THR A 44 53.55 -34.15 3.63
N ALA A 45 53.50 -32.91 3.11
CA ALA A 45 52.47 -32.47 2.16
C ALA A 45 52.71 -32.96 0.73
N ASN A 46 53.94 -33.34 0.40
CA ASN A 46 54.31 -33.81 -0.93
C ASN A 46 53.81 -35.23 -1.23
N ASP A 47 53.41 -35.99 -0.21
CA ASP A 47 52.92 -37.38 -0.31
C ASP A 47 51.43 -37.51 -0.64
N ILE A 48 50.77 -36.41 -1.00
CA ILE A 48 49.33 -36.42 -1.28
C ILE A 48 49.12 -36.78 -2.76
N ASP A 49 48.77 -38.05 -3.02
CA ASP A 49 48.29 -38.47 -4.33
C ASP A 49 46.88 -37.92 -4.58
N PRO A 50 46.67 -37.01 -5.55
CA PRO A 50 45.35 -36.43 -5.83
C PRO A 50 44.34 -37.44 -6.40
N ALA A 51 44.83 -38.61 -6.84
CA ALA A 51 44.02 -39.69 -7.39
C ALA A 51 43.43 -40.62 -6.30
N ALA A 52 44.01 -40.60 -5.10
CA ALA A 52 43.46 -41.31 -3.95
C ALA A 52 42.47 -40.38 -3.27
N TYR A 53 41.17 -40.65 -3.44
CA TYR A 53 40.07 -39.90 -2.84
C TYR A 53 39.98 -40.03 -1.29
N ALA A 54 41.09 -40.36 -0.62
CA ALA A 54 41.25 -40.44 0.82
C ALA A 54 42.66 -39.95 1.22
N LEU A 55 42.77 -39.23 2.34
CA LEU A 55 44.07 -38.83 2.88
C LEU A 55 44.87 -40.06 3.34
N PRO A 56 46.21 -40.07 3.15
CA PRO A 56 47.06 -41.11 3.72
C PRO A 56 46.85 -41.26 5.22
N GLU A 57 46.70 -42.49 5.71
CA GLU A 57 46.44 -42.78 7.13
C GLU A 57 47.49 -42.15 8.05
N ARG A 58 48.76 -42.12 7.59
CA ARG A 58 49.88 -41.48 8.30
C ARG A 58 49.63 -39.99 8.56
N ARG A 59 49.09 -39.27 7.57
CA ARG A 59 48.79 -37.84 7.67
C ARG A 59 47.61 -37.59 8.61
N VAL A 60 46.59 -38.45 8.57
CA VAL A 60 45.46 -38.39 9.51
C VAL A 60 45.91 -38.64 10.95
N MET A 61 46.77 -39.64 11.18
CA MET A 61 47.34 -39.91 12.51
C MET A 61 48.17 -38.73 13.00
N LEU A 62 48.92 -38.09 12.11
CA LEU A 62 49.69 -36.91 12.44
C LEU A 62 48.81 -35.73 12.87
N PHE A 63 47.76 -35.42 12.10
CA PHE A 63 46.79 -34.42 12.49
C PHE A 63 46.12 -34.76 13.83
N LYS A 64 45.69 -36.02 14.04
CA LYS A 64 45.11 -36.46 15.32
C LYS A 64 46.07 -36.29 16.49
N ARG A 65 47.37 -36.59 16.31
CA ARG A 65 48.41 -36.39 17.33
C ARG A 65 48.61 -34.90 17.65
N ALA A 66 48.70 -34.06 16.62
CA ALA A 66 48.85 -32.62 16.78
C ALA A 66 47.63 -31.99 17.47
N LEU A 67 46.42 -32.41 17.10
CA LEU A 67 45.15 -31.90 17.63
C LEU A 67 44.85 -32.41 19.05
N ALA A 68 45.33 -33.60 19.42
CA ALA A 68 45.25 -34.09 20.80
C ALA A 68 46.08 -33.23 21.76
N LEU A 69 47.20 -32.68 21.29
CA LEU A 69 48.10 -31.83 22.08
C LEU A 69 47.69 -30.36 22.06
N VAL A 70 47.19 -29.85 20.92
CA VAL A 70 46.77 -28.45 20.75
C VAL A 70 45.35 -28.36 20.17
N PRO A 71 44.30 -28.69 20.97
CA PRO A 71 42.93 -28.75 20.49
C PRO A 71 42.33 -27.38 20.12
N LEU A 72 42.83 -26.27 20.66
CA LEU A 72 42.32 -24.92 20.39
C LEU A 72 42.96 -24.24 19.15
N SER A 73 43.87 -24.92 18.43
CA SER A 73 44.54 -24.31 17.28
C SER A 73 43.64 -24.26 16.05
N TYR A 74 43.07 -23.08 15.77
CA TYR A 74 42.28 -22.84 14.55
C TYR A 74 43.06 -23.16 13.27
N LYS A 75 44.36 -22.83 13.22
CA LYS A 75 45.18 -23.02 12.02
C LYS A 75 45.31 -24.50 11.66
N LEU A 76 45.56 -25.36 12.64
CA LEU A 76 45.73 -26.81 12.42
C LEU A 76 44.40 -27.46 12.01
N TRP A 77 43.31 -27.16 12.73
CA TRP A 77 41.97 -27.64 12.37
C TRP A 77 41.54 -27.20 10.97
N LYS A 78 41.74 -25.93 10.63
CA LYS A 78 41.39 -25.42 9.30
C LYS A 78 42.19 -26.13 8.20
N ARG A 79 43.50 -26.31 8.38
CA ARG A 79 44.33 -27.02 7.39
C ARG A 79 43.88 -28.47 7.22
N TYR A 80 43.60 -29.17 8.32
CA TYR A 80 43.09 -30.54 8.26
C TYR A 80 41.77 -30.64 7.50
N ILE A 81 40.85 -29.73 7.76
CA ILE A 81 39.55 -29.65 7.09
C ILE A 81 39.68 -29.27 5.61
N ASP A 82 40.53 -28.28 5.28
CA ASP A 82 40.69 -27.83 3.90
C ASP A 82 41.36 -28.92 3.04
N GLU A 83 42.36 -29.63 3.58
CA GLU A 83 43.04 -30.74 2.88
C GLU A 83 42.13 -31.96 2.70
N THR A 84 41.36 -32.34 3.73
CA THR A 84 40.36 -33.40 3.59
C THR A 84 39.29 -33.03 2.56
N TYR A 85 38.80 -31.79 2.57
CA TYR A 85 37.81 -31.33 1.61
C TYR A 85 38.33 -31.30 0.18
N GLN A 86 39.60 -30.91 -0.04
CA GLN A 86 40.20 -30.89 -1.38
C GLN A 86 40.25 -32.29 -2.01
N VAL A 87 40.58 -33.31 -1.22
CA VAL A 87 40.65 -34.71 -1.68
C VAL A 87 39.27 -35.29 -1.97
N ILE A 88 38.26 -34.91 -1.19
CA ILE A 88 36.88 -35.41 -1.30
C ILE A 88 36.08 -34.65 -2.39
N ARG A 89 36.59 -33.49 -2.84
CA ARG A 89 35.90 -32.63 -3.81
C ARG A 89 35.67 -33.34 -5.14
N GLY A 90 34.40 -33.48 -5.53
CA GLY A 90 33.99 -34.08 -6.80
C GLY A 90 33.48 -35.52 -6.71
N LEU A 91 33.52 -36.12 -5.52
CA LEU A 91 32.87 -37.40 -5.25
C LEU A 91 31.33 -37.28 -5.30
N ARG A 92 30.67 -38.43 -5.54
CA ARG A 92 29.21 -38.55 -5.47
C ARG A 92 28.71 -38.19 -4.07
N ILE A 93 27.54 -37.58 -3.99
CA ILE A 93 26.97 -37.02 -2.75
C ILE A 93 26.83 -38.09 -1.64
N ASP A 94 26.59 -39.35 -2.00
CA ASP A 94 26.36 -40.46 -1.05
C ASP A 94 27.63 -41.17 -0.56
N ALA A 95 28.82 -40.63 -0.87
CA ALA A 95 30.08 -41.28 -0.55
C ALA A 95 30.39 -41.28 0.96
N ILE A 96 30.99 -42.36 1.48
CA ILE A 96 31.27 -42.57 2.92
C ILE A 96 32.28 -41.55 3.46
N GLU A 97 33.15 -41.06 2.58
CA GLU A 97 34.19 -40.07 2.83
C GLU A 97 33.58 -38.76 3.36
N TYR A 98 32.38 -38.39 2.89
CA TYR A 98 31.67 -37.22 3.40
C TYR A 98 31.21 -37.40 4.86
N ASN A 99 30.86 -38.62 5.29
CA ASN A 99 30.54 -38.89 6.69
C ASN A 99 31.77 -38.72 7.59
N SER A 100 32.93 -39.16 7.10
CA SER A 100 34.21 -38.97 7.81
C SER A 100 34.54 -37.48 7.94
N LEU A 101 34.30 -36.70 6.88
CA LEU A 101 34.48 -35.24 6.92
C LEU A 101 33.50 -34.58 7.90
N VAL A 102 32.24 -35.00 7.93
CA VAL A 102 31.25 -34.49 8.90
C VAL A 102 31.69 -34.76 10.34
N GLN A 103 32.24 -35.95 10.63
CA GLN A 103 32.79 -36.26 11.96
C GLN A 103 33.96 -35.35 12.32
N ILE A 104 34.88 -35.08 11.38
CA ILE A 104 36.00 -34.15 11.60
C ILE A 104 35.51 -32.74 11.93
N TYR A 105 34.45 -32.28 11.27
CA TYR A 105 33.82 -31.00 11.60
C TYR A 105 33.17 -31.01 12.98
N GLU A 106 32.48 -32.08 13.37
CA GLU A 106 31.90 -32.21 14.72
C GLU A 106 33.00 -32.18 15.79
N ASP A 107 34.10 -32.91 15.59
CA ASP A 107 35.26 -32.92 16.49
C ASP A 107 35.90 -31.52 16.62
N ALA A 108 36.04 -30.81 15.49
CA ALA A 108 36.55 -29.45 15.48
C ALA A 108 35.65 -28.49 16.28
N LEU A 109 34.33 -28.63 16.14
CA LEU A 109 33.35 -27.76 16.78
C LEU A 109 33.23 -27.99 18.29
N VAL A 110 33.63 -29.15 18.81
CA VAL A 110 33.75 -29.37 20.28
C VAL A 110 34.75 -28.40 20.90
N HIS A 111 35.83 -28.06 20.18
CA HIS A 111 36.90 -27.20 20.69
C HIS A 111 36.85 -25.75 20.15
N LEU A 112 36.28 -25.52 18.95
CA LEU A 112 36.30 -24.24 18.24
C LEU A 112 34.89 -23.68 17.95
N ASP A 113 33.95 -23.88 18.87
CA ASP A 113 32.56 -23.44 18.80
C ASP A 113 32.39 -21.91 18.58
N LYS A 114 33.33 -21.09 19.07
CA LYS A 114 33.30 -19.61 18.96
C LYS A 114 33.78 -19.05 17.61
N MET A 115 34.14 -19.88 16.63
CA MET A 115 34.72 -19.44 15.36
C MET A 115 33.72 -19.53 14.20
N PRO A 116 33.16 -18.41 13.68
CA PRO A 116 32.14 -18.43 12.63
C PRO A 116 32.55 -19.12 11.33
N ARG A 117 33.83 -19.06 10.95
CA ARG A 117 34.27 -19.56 9.65
C ARG A 117 34.13 -21.08 9.54
N ILE A 118 34.33 -21.80 10.65
CA ILE A 118 34.17 -23.26 10.70
C ILE A 118 32.69 -23.59 10.52
N TRP A 119 31.80 -22.89 11.22
CA TRP A 119 30.36 -23.04 11.05
C TRP A 119 29.88 -22.74 9.62
N LEU A 120 30.41 -21.69 8.97
CA LEU A 120 30.07 -21.38 7.58
C LEU A 120 30.52 -22.46 6.60
N ASN A 121 31.75 -22.97 6.76
CA ASN A 121 32.26 -24.05 5.92
C ASN A 121 31.47 -25.35 6.15
N TYR A 122 31.16 -25.67 7.41
CA TYR A 122 30.37 -26.84 7.79
C TYR A 122 28.95 -26.79 7.23
N THR A 123 28.26 -25.65 7.38
CA THR A 123 26.91 -25.46 6.84
C THR A 123 26.89 -25.46 5.32
N ALA A 124 27.93 -24.92 4.65
CA ALA A 124 28.09 -25.03 3.21
C ALA A 124 28.27 -26.48 2.75
N LEU A 125 29.09 -27.27 3.45
CA LEU A 125 29.23 -28.70 3.16
C LEU A 125 27.89 -29.43 3.29
N LEU A 126 27.20 -29.25 4.42
CA LEU A 126 25.90 -29.90 4.64
C LEU A 126 24.84 -29.47 3.59
N ARG A 127 24.90 -28.23 3.08
CA ARG A 127 24.06 -27.74 1.97
C ARG A 127 24.39 -28.47 0.67
N THR A 128 25.66 -28.68 0.34
CA THR A 128 26.06 -29.49 -0.83
C THR A 128 25.61 -30.94 -0.73
N LEU A 129 25.58 -31.50 0.49
CA LEU A 129 25.11 -32.85 0.77
C LEU A 129 23.58 -32.98 0.81
N ARG A 130 22.82 -31.88 0.67
CA ARG A 130 21.36 -31.83 0.72
C ARG A 130 20.74 -32.41 2.01
N LEU A 131 21.48 -32.39 3.12
CA LEU A 131 21.01 -32.88 4.42
C LEU A 131 20.20 -31.82 5.18
N GLY A 132 18.97 -31.55 4.74
CA GLY A 132 18.16 -30.40 5.19
C GLY A 132 17.87 -30.31 6.70
N THR A 133 17.73 -31.45 7.40
CA THR A 133 17.50 -31.43 8.86
C THR A 133 18.79 -31.19 9.64
N ALA A 134 19.91 -31.73 9.16
CA ALA A 134 21.22 -31.57 9.76
C ALA A 134 21.75 -30.14 9.57
N THR A 135 21.60 -29.57 8.37
CA THR A 135 21.93 -28.15 8.10
C THR A 135 21.17 -27.22 9.04
N ARG A 136 19.84 -27.40 9.20
CA ARG A 136 19.02 -26.58 10.11
C ARG A 136 19.52 -26.67 11.55
N ARG A 137 19.77 -27.87 12.05
CA ARG A 137 20.30 -28.08 13.41
C ARG A 137 21.71 -27.50 13.56
N ALA A 138 22.54 -27.53 12.52
CA ALA A 138 23.86 -26.91 12.52
C ALA A 138 23.78 -25.38 12.60
N PHE A 139 22.89 -24.74 11.83
CA PHE A 139 22.62 -23.30 11.95
C PHE A 139 22.08 -22.93 13.34
N ASP A 140 21.15 -23.71 13.88
CA ASP A 140 20.60 -23.50 15.23
C ASP A 140 21.68 -23.64 16.31
N ARG A 141 22.62 -24.57 16.17
CA ARG A 141 23.78 -24.71 17.06
C ARG A 141 24.76 -23.55 16.91
N ALA A 142 25.05 -23.12 15.68
CA ALA A 142 25.93 -21.99 15.41
C ALA A 142 25.42 -20.71 16.07
N LEU A 143 24.11 -20.42 15.97
CA LEU A 143 23.50 -19.24 16.60
C LEU A 143 23.53 -19.28 18.14
N ARG A 144 23.54 -20.47 18.76
CA ARG A 144 23.70 -20.61 20.22
C ARG A 144 25.15 -20.46 20.68
N ALA A 145 26.09 -20.97 19.89
CA ALA A 145 27.51 -20.96 20.23
C ALA A 145 28.15 -19.58 20.00
N LEU A 146 27.70 -18.85 18.97
CA LEU A 146 28.35 -17.61 18.53
C LEU A 146 27.73 -16.37 19.19
N PRO A 147 28.54 -15.33 19.51
CA PRO A 147 28.03 -14.05 20.00
C PRO A 147 27.12 -13.34 18.99
N ILE A 148 26.19 -12.53 19.49
CA ILE A 148 25.19 -11.77 18.70
C ILE A 148 25.85 -10.91 17.60
N THR A 149 27.04 -10.37 17.84
CA THR A 149 27.79 -9.55 16.85
C THR A 149 28.09 -10.30 15.55
N GLN A 150 28.17 -11.62 15.59
CA GLN A 150 28.49 -12.47 14.45
C GLN A 150 27.25 -13.09 13.78
N HIS A 151 26.06 -12.95 14.38
CA HIS A 151 24.82 -13.54 13.89
C HIS A 151 24.48 -13.06 12.48
N LYS A 152 24.75 -11.79 12.14
CA LYS A 152 24.51 -11.23 10.80
C LYS A 152 25.17 -12.06 9.68
N ARG A 153 26.36 -12.62 9.93
CA ARG A 153 27.10 -13.43 8.94
C ARG A 153 26.50 -14.82 8.74
N ILE A 154 25.76 -15.33 9.72
CA ILE A 154 25.15 -16.67 9.69
C ILE A 154 23.74 -16.58 9.11
N TRP A 155 23.01 -15.50 9.43
CA TRP A 155 21.65 -15.29 8.96
C TRP A 155 21.54 -15.24 7.44
N ALA A 156 22.44 -14.55 6.73
CA ALA A 156 22.39 -14.49 5.27
C ALA A 156 22.44 -15.90 4.61
N PRO A 157 23.44 -16.76 4.89
CA PRO A 157 23.44 -18.15 4.41
C PRO A 157 22.26 -19.00 4.90
N TYR A 158 21.76 -18.72 6.11
CA TYR A 158 20.65 -19.48 6.67
C TYR A 158 19.33 -19.17 5.96
N LEU A 159 19.07 -17.89 5.64
CA LEU A 159 17.91 -17.48 4.86
C LEU A 159 17.96 -18.02 3.43
N GLU A 160 19.11 -17.95 2.75
CA GLU A 160 19.30 -18.58 1.44
C GLU A 160 18.95 -20.07 1.46
N PHE A 161 19.46 -20.79 2.46
CA PHE A 161 19.15 -22.21 2.63
C PHE A 161 17.64 -22.45 2.82
N VAL A 162 16.99 -21.63 3.64
CA VAL A 162 15.54 -21.73 3.88
C VAL A 162 14.74 -21.50 2.60
N HIS A 163 15.14 -20.54 1.76
CA HIS A 163 14.52 -20.31 0.46
C HIS A 163 14.70 -21.50 -0.48
N GLU A 164 15.88 -22.12 -0.50
CA GLU A 164 16.16 -23.29 -1.36
C GLU A 164 15.40 -24.56 -0.95
N GLN A 165 15.17 -24.77 0.35
CA GLN A 165 14.44 -25.95 0.82
C GLN A 165 12.94 -25.92 0.46
N GLY A 166 12.36 -24.73 0.29
CA GLY A 166 10.94 -24.57 -0.07
C GLY A 166 9.94 -24.97 1.03
N VAL A 167 10.39 -25.30 2.26
CA VAL A 167 9.51 -25.71 3.36
C VAL A 167 9.08 -24.49 4.18
N TYR A 168 7.87 -23.99 3.90
CA TYR A 168 7.31 -22.76 4.48
C TYR A 168 7.26 -22.75 6.01
N GLN A 169 6.85 -23.84 6.68
CA GLN A 169 6.71 -23.88 8.14
C GLN A 169 8.07 -23.68 8.85
N THR A 170 9.12 -24.30 8.30
CA THR A 170 10.46 -24.12 8.83
C THR A 170 10.95 -22.70 8.59
N ALA A 171 10.67 -22.13 7.42
CA ALA A 171 11.02 -20.77 7.10
C ALA A 171 10.38 -19.76 8.05
N ILE A 172 9.07 -19.89 8.31
CA ILE A 172 8.32 -19.08 9.27
C ILE A 172 8.99 -19.11 10.65
N SER A 173 9.31 -20.30 11.16
CA SER A 173 9.95 -20.45 12.48
C SER A 173 11.34 -19.80 12.55
N VAL A 174 12.06 -19.78 11.43
CA VAL A 174 13.40 -19.18 11.31
C VAL A 174 13.28 -17.66 11.25
N TYR A 175 12.41 -17.15 10.39
CA TYR A 175 12.14 -15.73 10.24
C TYR A 175 11.59 -15.11 11.54
N ARG A 176 10.68 -15.78 12.26
CA ARG A 176 10.20 -15.29 13.57
C ARG A 176 11.33 -15.07 14.57
N ARG A 177 12.36 -15.93 14.57
CA ARG A 177 13.55 -15.76 15.42
C ARG A 177 14.47 -14.66 14.91
N TYR A 178 14.61 -14.53 13.60
CA TYR A 178 15.40 -13.47 12.97
C TYR A 178 14.84 -12.07 13.26
N LEU A 179 13.52 -11.93 13.19
CA LEU A 179 12.82 -10.66 13.44
C LEU A 179 12.94 -10.16 14.88
N MET A 180 13.23 -11.05 15.85
CA MET A 180 13.54 -10.63 17.22
C MET A 180 14.86 -9.85 17.32
N LEU A 181 15.78 -10.05 16.38
CA LEU A 181 17.10 -9.41 16.35
C LEU A 181 17.14 -8.24 15.37
N GLU A 182 16.56 -8.40 14.18
CA GLU A 182 16.51 -7.36 13.15
C GLU A 182 15.06 -7.11 12.69
N PRO A 183 14.34 -6.18 13.36
CA PRO A 183 12.99 -5.79 12.97
C PRO A 183 12.90 -5.22 11.54
N LEU A 184 14.00 -4.66 11.03
CA LEU A 184 14.10 -4.06 9.69
C LEU A 184 13.93 -5.07 8.55
N ALA A 185 14.21 -6.35 8.80
CA ALA A 185 14.07 -7.38 7.78
C ALA A 185 12.63 -7.90 7.63
N ARG A 186 11.66 -7.30 8.32
CA ARG A 186 10.24 -7.68 8.24
C ARG A 186 9.67 -7.51 6.83
N GLU A 187 10.12 -6.52 6.06
CA GLU A 187 9.72 -6.37 4.65
C GLU A 187 10.11 -7.57 3.79
N ASP A 188 11.35 -8.04 3.93
CA ASP A 188 11.87 -9.17 3.15
C ASP A 188 11.17 -10.47 3.57
N TYR A 189 10.80 -10.59 4.85
CA TYR A 189 9.94 -11.68 5.31
C TYR A 189 8.52 -11.62 4.70
N VAL A 190 7.90 -10.44 4.64
CA VAL A 190 6.58 -10.28 4.02
C VAL A 190 6.63 -10.66 2.54
N LYS A 191 7.66 -10.25 1.80
CA LYS A 191 7.87 -10.66 0.39
C LYS A 191 7.98 -12.17 0.25
N TYR A 192 8.75 -12.81 1.13
CA TYR A 192 8.86 -14.26 1.13
C TYR A 192 7.51 -14.95 1.43
N LEU A 193 6.73 -14.44 2.39
CA LEU A 193 5.41 -14.98 2.69
C LEU A 193 4.42 -14.78 1.54
N TYR A 194 4.53 -13.66 0.81
CA TYR A 194 3.78 -13.41 -0.42
C TYR A 194 4.09 -14.50 -1.47
N ASP A 195 5.37 -14.74 -1.75
CA ASP A 195 5.81 -15.77 -2.70
C ASP A 195 5.39 -17.19 -2.26
N ALA A 196 5.41 -17.45 -0.95
CA ALA A 196 4.98 -18.71 -0.35
C ALA A 196 3.43 -18.86 -0.24
N GLN A 197 2.66 -17.88 -0.71
CA GLN A 197 1.19 -17.83 -0.64
C GLN A 197 0.61 -17.96 0.78
N GLN A 198 1.38 -17.58 1.80
CA GLN A 198 0.95 -17.59 3.21
C GLN A 198 0.42 -16.21 3.60
N TYR A 199 -0.81 -15.92 3.17
CA TYR A 199 -1.44 -14.61 3.29
C TYR A 199 -1.79 -14.22 4.73
N GLU A 200 -2.16 -15.19 5.59
CA GLU A 200 -2.50 -14.94 7.00
C GLU A 200 -1.34 -14.29 7.75
N GLU A 201 -0.19 -14.96 7.76
CA GLU A 201 0.97 -14.48 8.48
C GLU A 201 1.54 -13.21 7.84
N ALA A 202 1.50 -13.10 6.51
CA ALA A 202 1.92 -11.89 5.80
C ALA A 202 1.10 -10.67 6.23
N SER A 203 -0.22 -10.82 6.35
CA SER A 203 -1.12 -9.74 6.74
C SER A 203 -0.88 -9.28 8.19
N VAL A 204 -0.70 -10.21 9.14
CA VAL A 204 -0.39 -9.87 10.53
C VAL A 204 0.94 -9.12 10.63
N GLN A 205 1.97 -9.59 9.93
CA GLN A 205 3.28 -8.94 9.92
C GLN A 205 3.26 -7.56 9.25
N LEU A 206 2.47 -7.39 8.18
CA LEU A 206 2.25 -6.09 7.54
C LEU A 206 1.55 -5.10 8.48
N VAL A 207 0.51 -5.53 9.21
CA VAL A 207 -0.16 -4.67 10.21
C VAL A 207 0.81 -4.25 11.31
N GLN A 208 1.63 -5.18 11.80
CA GLN A 208 2.67 -4.86 12.79
C GLN A 208 3.71 -3.88 12.24
N LEU A 209 4.13 -4.04 10.99
CA LEU A 209 5.07 -3.14 10.31
C LEU A 209 4.47 -1.73 10.14
N ILE A 210 3.20 -1.64 9.74
CA ILE A 210 2.47 -0.38 9.60
C ILE A 210 2.31 0.34 10.94
N ASN A 211 2.09 -0.40 12.03
CA ASN A 211 1.88 0.18 13.36
C ASN A 211 3.20 0.58 14.06
N GLU A 212 4.31 -0.10 13.76
CA GLU A 212 5.58 0.13 14.44
C GLU A 212 6.37 1.36 13.93
N ASP A 213 5.85 2.13 12.96
CA ASP A 213 6.42 3.40 12.48
C ASP A 213 7.97 3.39 12.39
N LEU A 214 8.52 2.30 11.83
CA LEU A 214 9.98 2.19 11.66
C LEU A 214 10.39 3.10 10.49
N GLU A 215 11.04 4.22 10.80
CA GLU A 215 11.51 5.27 9.88
C GLU A 215 12.43 4.79 8.74
N SER A 216 12.81 3.51 8.73
CA SER A 216 13.75 2.93 7.76
C SER A 216 13.16 1.71 7.04
N THR A 217 11.98 1.86 6.45
CA THR A 217 11.48 0.93 5.45
C THR A 217 11.97 1.31 4.06
N LYS A 218 12.38 0.34 3.24
CA LYS A 218 12.80 0.57 1.84
C LYS A 218 11.61 0.94 0.96
N THR A 219 10.40 0.60 1.40
CA THR A 219 9.12 0.85 0.73
C THR A 219 8.34 1.93 1.46
N SER A 220 7.54 2.71 0.72
CA SER A 220 6.74 3.76 1.33
C SER A 220 5.59 3.15 2.15
N ARG A 221 5.18 3.84 3.23
CA ARG A 221 4.02 3.44 4.04
C ARG A 221 2.76 3.25 3.19
N HIS A 222 2.59 4.08 2.16
CA HIS A 222 1.48 3.97 1.23
C HIS A 222 1.55 2.68 0.41
N ASP A 223 2.72 2.34 -0.14
CA ASP A 223 2.90 1.10 -0.92
C ASP A 223 2.65 -0.15 -0.07
N LEU A 224 3.09 -0.14 1.20
CA LEU A 224 2.84 -1.22 2.15
C LEU A 224 1.36 -1.38 2.47
N TRP A 225 0.63 -0.27 2.60
CA TRP A 225 -0.82 -0.29 2.77
C TRP A 225 -1.54 -0.79 1.52
N MET A 226 -1.14 -0.35 0.33
CA MET A 226 -1.71 -0.83 -0.92
C MET A 226 -1.43 -2.32 -1.13
N LEU A 227 -0.23 -2.80 -0.77
CA LEU A 227 0.09 -4.22 -0.75
C LEU A 227 -0.81 -4.97 0.23
N LEU A 228 -1.03 -4.45 1.44
CA LEU A 228 -1.94 -5.04 2.41
C LEU A 228 -3.39 -5.09 1.87
N CYS A 229 -3.90 -4.01 1.30
CA CYS A 229 -5.25 -3.96 0.73
C CYS A 229 -5.43 -4.93 -0.45
N THR A 230 -4.44 -5.03 -1.34
CA THR A 230 -4.47 -6.00 -2.44
C THR A 230 -4.41 -7.45 -1.93
N MET A 231 -3.59 -7.72 -0.92
CA MET A 231 -3.49 -9.04 -0.28
C MET A 231 -4.80 -9.48 0.36
N LEU A 232 -5.40 -8.59 1.17
CA LEU A 232 -6.65 -8.87 1.88
C LEU A 232 -7.81 -9.03 0.91
N SER A 233 -7.90 -8.16 -0.10
CA SER A 233 -8.99 -8.23 -1.10
C SER A 233 -8.89 -9.42 -2.03
N GLN A 234 -7.68 -9.92 -2.34
CA GLN A 234 -7.51 -11.07 -3.23
C GLN A 234 -7.66 -12.41 -2.53
N ASN A 235 -7.33 -12.53 -1.24
CA ASN A 235 -7.37 -13.82 -0.55
C ASN A 235 -8.25 -13.83 0.72
N PRO A 236 -9.55 -13.49 0.67
CA PRO A 236 -10.39 -13.41 1.87
C PRO A 236 -10.54 -14.74 2.63
N GLU A 237 -10.60 -15.87 1.91
CA GLU A 237 -10.79 -17.21 2.52
C GLU A 237 -9.55 -17.70 3.27
N ARG A 238 -8.37 -17.19 2.91
CA ARG A 238 -7.06 -17.56 3.47
C ARG A 238 -6.53 -16.48 4.41
N VAL A 239 -7.38 -15.60 4.92
CA VAL A 239 -7.02 -14.61 5.94
C VAL A 239 -7.79 -14.98 7.20
N SER A 240 -7.07 -15.09 8.31
CA SER A 240 -7.61 -15.52 9.59
C SER A 240 -8.82 -14.68 10.03
N SER A 241 -9.83 -15.35 10.57
CA SER A 241 -10.99 -14.78 11.28
C SER A 241 -10.65 -13.90 12.49
N THR A 242 -9.38 -13.84 12.89
CA THR A 242 -8.88 -13.04 14.01
C THR A 242 -8.64 -11.58 13.65
N LEU A 243 -8.46 -11.26 12.36
CA LEU A 243 -8.29 -9.89 11.88
C LEU A 243 -9.67 -9.32 11.51
N ASN A 244 -10.07 -8.23 12.18
CA ASN A 244 -11.22 -7.44 11.74
C ASN A 244 -10.83 -6.64 10.49
N ILE A 245 -10.88 -7.30 9.33
CA ILE A 245 -10.44 -6.76 8.03
C ILE A 245 -11.23 -5.49 7.67
N ASP A 246 -12.52 -5.44 7.96
CA ASP A 246 -13.35 -4.25 7.79
C ASP A 246 -12.79 -3.04 8.56
N ARG A 247 -12.44 -3.22 9.85
CA ARG A 247 -11.83 -2.14 10.65
C ARG A 247 -10.48 -1.70 10.11
N ILE A 248 -9.66 -2.65 9.64
CA ILE A 248 -8.34 -2.35 9.10
C ILE A 248 -8.49 -1.56 7.79
N LEU A 249 -9.31 -2.01 6.85
CA LEU A 249 -9.53 -1.30 5.60
C LEU A 249 -10.19 0.07 5.82
N ARG A 250 -11.14 0.19 6.76
CA ARG A 250 -11.74 1.48 7.17
C ARG A 250 -10.73 2.41 7.84
N SER A 251 -9.79 1.87 8.61
CA SER A 251 -8.69 2.69 9.15
C SER A 251 -7.79 3.22 8.02
N GLY A 252 -7.53 2.41 6.99
CA GLY A 252 -6.84 2.85 5.77
C GLY A 252 -7.55 4.01 5.08
N LEU A 253 -8.88 3.94 4.94
CA LEU A 253 -9.69 5.01 4.36
C LEU A 253 -9.61 6.34 5.14
N SER A 254 -9.40 6.30 6.45
CA SER A 254 -9.23 7.51 7.27
C SER A 254 -7.81 8.08 7.22
N LEU A 255 -6.81 7.25 6.93
CA LEU A 255 -5.39 7.61 6.94
C LEU A 255 -4.91 8.18 5.60
N PHE A 256 -5.50 7.74 4.49
CA PHE A 256 -5.10 8.18 3.16
C PHE A 256 -6.13 9.11 2.54
N THR A 257 -5.66 10.28 2.11
CA THR A 257 -6.45 11.22 1.29
C THR A 257 -6.36 10.93 -0.20
N ASP A 258 -5.34 10.15 -0.61
CA ASP A 258 -5.00 9.88 -1.99
C ASP A 258 -5.42 8.45 -2.37
N GLU A 259 -6.01 8.31 -3.57
CA GLU A 259 -6.49 7.03 -4.12
C GLU A 259 -7.55 6.30 -3.28
N VAL A 260 -8.37 7.05 -2.54
CA VAL A 260 -9.48 6.54 -1.72
C VAL A 260 -10.41 5.62 -2.53
N GLY A 261 -10.59 5.90 -3.83
CA GLY A 261 -11.39 5.05 -4.73
C GLY A 261 -10.89 3.61 -4.83
N ARG A 262 -9.56 3.39 -4.88
CA ARG A 262 -8.99 2.04 -4.96
C ARG A 262 -9.18 1.26 -3.66
N LEU A 263 -9.11 1.93 -2.52
CA LEU A 263 -9.31 1.32 -1.21
C LEU A 263 -10.76 0.86 -1.02
N TRP A 264 -11.75 1.68 -1.41
CA TRP A 264 -13.15 1.27 -1.43
C TRP A 264 -13.40 0.09 -2.36
N CYS A 265 -12.82 0.09 -3.55
CA CYS A 265 -12.92 -1.05 -4.47
C CYS A 265 -12.27 -2.32 -3.88
N ALA A 266 -11.15 -2.20 -3.14
CA ALA A 266 -10.53 -3.34 -2.46
C ALA A 266 -11.41 -3.89 -1.34
N LEU A 267 -12.04 -3.01 -0.55
CA LEU A 267 -13.01 -3.39 0.48
C LEU A 267 -14.24 -4.08 -0.14
N ALA A 268 -14.81 -3.52 -1.20
CA ALA A 268 -15.93 -4.17 -1.89
C ALA A 268 -15.52 -5.52 -2.49
N THR A 269 -14.34 -5.62 -3.11
CA THR A 269 -13.81 -6.88 -3.66
C THR A 269 -13.66 -7.96 -2.59
N TYR A 270 -13.27 -7.58 -1.36
CA TYR A 270 -13.19 -8.50 -0.23
C TYR A 270 -14.56 -9.13 0.08
N TYR A 271 -15.63 -8.34 0.17
CA TYR A 271 -16.98 -8.85 0.42
C TYR A 271 -17.57 -9.64 -0.75
N ILE A 272 -17.27 -9.23 -2.00
CA ILE A 272 -17.67 -9.96 -3.21
C ILE A 272 -17.10 -11.38 -3.19
N ARG A 273 -15.81 -11.52 -2.86
CA ARG A 273 -15.14 -12.83 -2.82
C ARG A 273 -15.61 -13.71 -1.66
N LEU A 274 -16.11 -13.13 -0.56
CA LEU A 274 -16.77 -13.90 0.50
C LEU A 274 -18.20 -14.35 0.13
N GLY A 275 -18.72 -13.94 -1.03
CA GLY A 275 -20.09 -14.24 -1.48
C GLY A 275 -21.16 -13.38 -0.80
N MET A 276 -20.79 -12.36 -0.02
CA MET A 276 -21.73 -11.47 0.66
C MET A 276 -22.06 -10.25 -0.23
N PHE A 277 -22.84 -10.50 -1.28
CA PHE A 277 -23.12 -9.48 -2.31
C PHE A 277 -23.90 -8.27 -1.78
N GLU A 278 -24.81 -8.46 -0.83
CA GLU A 278 -25.57 -7.34 -0.22
C GLU A 278 -24.63 -6.37 0.49
N SER A 279 -23.74 -6.88 1.34
CA SER A 279 -22.76 -6.03 2.03
C SER A 279 -21.79 -5.32 1.07
N ALA A 280 -21.44 -5.94 -0.05
CA ALA A 280 -20.64 -5.29 -1.08
C ALA A 280 -21.37 -4.10 -1.71
N ARG A 281 -22.70 -4.20 -1.90
CA ARG A 281 -23.53 -3.08 -2.38
C ARG A 281 -23.57 -1.96 -1.35
N ASP A 282 -23.79 -2.29 -0.08
CA ASP A 282 -23.84 -1.29 0.99
C ASP A 282 -22.53 -0.48 1.05
N ILE A 283 -21.40 -1.16 0.84
CA ILE A 283 -20.07 -0.52 0.80
C ILE A 283 -19.91 0.37 -0.43
N TYR A 284 -20.39 -0.06 -1.60
CA TYR A 284 -20.39 0.80 -2.79
C TYR A 284 -21.26 2.04 -2.58
N GLU A 285 -22.46 1.91 -2.01
CA GLU A 285 -23.34 3.03 -1.70
C GLU A 285 -22.72 3.98 -0.66
N GLU A 286 -22.13 3.43 0.41
CA GLU A 286 -21.37 4.21 1.40
C GLU A 286 -20.22 4.96 0.73
N ALA A 287 -19.47 4.30 -0.16
CA ALA A 287 -18.36 4.90 -0.88
C ALA A 287 -18.83 6.06 -1.78
N LEU A 288 -19.91 5.89 -2.55
CA LEU A 288 -20.47 6.96 -3.40
C LEU A 288 -20.92 8.18 -2.56
N LEU A 289 -21.36 7.96 -1.32
CA LEU A 289 -21.70 9.02 -0.38
C LEU A 289 -20.49 9.65 0.32
N ALA A 290 -19.40 8.93 0.52
CA ALA A 290 -18.21 9.43 1.21
C ALA A 290 -17.23 10.17 0.30
N VAL A 291 -17.17 9.82 -0.98
CA VAL A 291 -16.14 10.32 -1.90
C VAL A 291 -16.23 11.82 -2.15
N LEU A 292 -15.06 12.46 -2.13
CA LEU A 292 -14.87 13.88 -2.43
C LEU A 292 -14.36 14.12 -3.85
N THR A 293 -13.61 13.21 -4.48
CA THR A 293 -13.03 13.44 -5.81
C THR A 293 -13.85 12.80 -6.93
N VAL A 294 -14.00 13.50 -8.06
CA VAL A 294 -14.68 12.96 -9.26
C VAL A 294 -13.92 11.75 -9.84
N ARG A 295 -12.59 11.73 -9.69
CA ARG A 295 -11.76 10.60 -10.16
C ARG A 295 -12.06 9.34 -9.37
N ASP A 296 -12.04 9.42 -8.04
CA ASP A 296 -12.37 8.28 -7.17
C ASP A 296 -13.83 7.85 -7.37
N PHE A 297 -14.75 8.81 -7.57
CA PHE A 297 -16.15 8.50 -7.87
C PHE A 297 -16.28 7.66 -9.13
N SER A 298 -15.61 8.04 -10.22
CA SER A 298 -15.66 7.27 -11.47
C SER A 298 -15.09 5.87 -11.28
N VAL A 299 -13.96 5.71 -10.56
CA VAL A 299 -13.36 4.39 -10.30
C VAL A 299 -14.32 3.48 -9.52
N ILE A 300 -14.98 4.02 -8.48
CA ILE A 300 -15.93 3.26 -7.66
C ILE A 300 -17.20 2.96 -8.46
N PHE A 301 -17.75 3.94 -9.18
CA PHE A 301 -18.97 3.78 -9.96
C PHE A 301 -18.79 2.75 -11.08
N ASP A 302 -17.68 2.83 -11.83
CA ASP A 302 -17.40 1.86 -12.90
C ASP A 302 -17.16 0.45 -12.32
N ALA A 303 -16.57 0.33 -11.13
CA ALA A 303 -16.42 -0.94 -10.44
C ALA A 303 -17.78 -1.50 -9.95
N TYR A 304 -18.66 -0.64 -9.43
CA TYR A 304 -19.99 -1.02 -8.98
C TYR A 304 -20.88 -1.49 -10.15
N VAL A 305 -20.84 -0.77 -11.27
CA VAL A 305 -21.50 -1.16 -12.51
C VAL A 305 -21.02 -2.54 -12.99
N LYS A 306 -19.70 -2.74 -13.10
CA LYS A 306 -19.13 -4.05 -13.49
C LYS A 306 -19.53 -5.17 -12.54
N PHE A 307 -19.65 -4.87 -11.25
CA PHE A 307 -20.11 -5.83 -10.26
C PHE A 307 -21.57 -6.23 -10.49
N ILE A 308 -22.47 -5.27 -10.71
CA ILE A 308 -23.87 -5.55 -11.02
C ILE A 308 -24.00 -6.30 -12.35
N GLU A 309 -23.27 -5.89 -13.39
CA GLU A 309 -23.21 -6.58 -14.68
C GLU A 309 -22.74 -8.03 -14.53
N ALA A 310 -21.71 -8.28 -13.72
CA ALA A 310 -21.23 -9.63 -13.44
C ALA A 310 -22.26 -10.48 -12.67
N MET A 311 -22.99 -9.89 -11.73
CA MET A 311 -24.11 -10.56 -11.04
C MET A 311 -25.24 -10.91 -12.00
N ILE A 312 -25.64 -9.96 -12.85
CA ILE A 312 -26.66 -10.18 -13.88
C ILE A 312 -26.20 -11.33 -14.79
N ALA A 313 -24.98 -11.26 -15.33
CA ALA A 313 -24.44 -12.27 -16.23
C ALA A 313 -24.36 -13.67 -15.60
N ALA A 314 -24.08 -13.76 -14.29
CA ALA A 314 -24.09 -15.03 -13.56
C ALA A 314 -25.50 -15.61 -13.40
N GLU A 315 -26.51 -14.76 -13.20
CA GLU A 315 -27.92 -15.16 -13.03
C GLU A 315 -28.67 -15.30 -14.37
N MET A 316 -28.16 -14.74 -15.48
CA MET A 316 -28.74 -14.82 -16.84
C MET A 316 -28.87 -16.24 -17.37
N THR A 317 -28.25 -17.24 -16.74
CA THR A 317 -28.47 -18.65 -17.11
C THR A 317 -29.93 -19.06 -16.99
N ASP A 318 -30.69 -18.39 -16.11
CA ASP A 318 -32.14 -18.53 -15.98
C ASP A 318 -32.83 -17.18 -16.28
N GLU A 319 -33.10 -16.91 -17.56
CA GLU A 319 -33.70 -15.65 -18.09
C GLU A 319 -35.05 -15.25 -17.45
N SER A 320 -35.68 -16.13 -16.66
CA SER A 320 -36.98 -15.91 -16.04
C SER A 320 -36.93 -15.74 -14.51
N SER A 321 -35.74 -15.59 -13.92
CA SER A 321 -35.61 -15.41 -12.47
C SER A 321 -36.06 -14.02 -12.02
N ILE A 322 -36.77 -13.96 -10.90
CA ILE A 322 -37.20 -12.70 -10.27
C ILE A 322 -35.99 -11.87 -9.84
N GLU A 323 -34.89 -12.53 -9.46
CA GLU A 323 -33.63 -11.93 -9.06
C GLU A 323 -33.00 -11.10 -10.19
N VAL A 324 -33.03 -11.61 -11.43
CA VAL A 324 -32.56 -10.90 -12.62
C VAL A 324 -33.32 -9.61 -12.84
N ASN A 325 -34.64 -9.64 -12.75
CA ASN A 325 -35.46 -8.44 -12.94
C ASN A 325 -35.18 -7.39 -11.86
N ARG A 326 -34.94 -7.81 -10.61
CA ARG A 326 -34.50 -6.90 -9.53
C ARG A 326 -33.14 -6.29 -9.82
N LEU A 327 -32.17 -7.10 -10.28
CA LEU A 327 -30.83 -6.62 -10.63
C LEU A 327 -30.84 -5.61 -11.79
N LEU A 328 -31.68 -5.86 -12.80
CA LEU A 328 -31.87 -4.94 -13.93
C LEU A 328 -32.50 -3.63 -13.49
N GLN A 329 -33.52 -3.67 -12.63
CA GLN A 329 -34.09 -2.45 -12.03
C GLN A 329 -33.05 -1.68 -11.22
N LEU A 330 -32.23 -2.36 -10.43
CA LEU A 330 -31.15 -1.72 -9.68
C LEU A 330 -30.10 -1.07 -10.60
N TYR A 331 -29.79 -1.71 -11.73
CA TYR A 331 -28.89 -1.16 -12.74
C TYR A 331 -29.47 0.10 -13.40
N GLU A 332 -30.74 0.07 -13.79
CA GLU A 332 -31.46 1.23 -14.35
C GLU A 332 -31.50 2.38 -13.35
N ASP A 333 -31.88 2.10 -12.10
CA ASP A 333 -31.86 3.05 -10.99
C ASP A 333 -30.48 3.69 -10.80
N LEU A 334 -29.42 2.88 -10.84
CA LEU A 334 -28.05 3.38 -10.68
C LEU A 334 -27.64 4.28 -11.84
N ALA A 335 -28.02 3.91 -13.06
CA ALA A 335 -27.75 4.70 -14.27
C ALA A 335 -28.48 6.07 -14.21
N GLU A 336 -29.74 6.09 -13.77
CA GLU A 336 -30.52 7.33 -13.58
C GLU A 336 -29.96 8.20 -12.45
N ARG A 337 -29.43 7.59 -11.39
CA ARG A 337 -28.83 8.31 -10.25
C ARG A 337 -27.45 8.88 -10.57
N ARG A 338 -26.73 8.36 -11.56
CA ARG A 338 -25.36 8.80 -11.89
C ARG A 338 -25.20 10.32 -12.00
N PRO A 339 -26.02 11.08 -12.78
CA PRO A 339 -25.87 12.53 -12.86
C PRO A 339 -26.09 13.24 -11.52
N LYS A 340 -27.05 12.75 -10.71
CA LYS A 340 -27.37 13.29 -9.39
C LYS A 340 -26.21 13.07 -8.41
N LEU A 341 -25.59 11.90 -8.45
CA LEU A 341 -24.44 11.55 -7.60
C LEU A 341 -23.18 12.32 -7.99
N VAL A 342 -22.87 12.43 -9.29
CA VAL A 342 -21.73 13.23 -9.77
C VAL A 342 -21.88 14.69 -9.35
N ASN A 343 -23.09 15.26 -9.49
CA ASN A 343 -23.37 16.61 -9.05
C ASN A 343 -23.20 16.76 -7.53
N ALA A 344 -23.63 15.78 -6.73
CA ALA A 344 -23.42 15.79 -5.28
C ALA A 344 -21.93 15.81 -4.92
N VAL A 345 -21.08 15.04 -5.62
CA VAL A 345 -19.61 15.06 -5.42
C VAL A 345 -19.03 16.43 -5.77
N LEU A 346 -19.46 17.03 -6.89
CA LEU A 346 -19.01 18.38 -7.29
C LEU A 346 -19.40 19.45 -6.27
N LEU A 347 -20.60 19.34 -5.68
CA LEU A 347 -21.05 20.24 -4.62
C LEU A 347 -20.31 20.03 -3.30
N ARG A 348 -19.86 18.81 -2.98
CA ARG A 348 -18.97 18.57 -1.83
C ARG A 348 -17.61 19.22 -2.02
N GLN A 349 -17.08 19.21 -3.24
CA GLN A 349 -15.81 19.89 -3.55
C GLN A 349 -15.96 21.41 -3.46
N ASN A 350 -17.01 21.95 -4.09
CA ASN A 350 -17.22 23.39 -4.21
C ASN A 350 -18.68 23.75 -3.85
N PRO A 351 -19.01 23.88 -2.55
CA PRO A 351 -20.37 24.17 -2.10
C PRO A 351 -20.91 25.51 -2.59
N HIS A 352 -20.02 26.47 -2.87
CA HIS A 352 -20.41 27.83 -3.25
C HIS A 352 -20.60 28.02 -4.77
N SER A 353 -20.48 26.96 -5.59
CA SER A 353 -20.63 27.08 -7.04
C SER A 353 -22.11 27.12 -7.47
N VAL A 354 -22.60 28.31 -7.83
CA VAL A 354 -23.98 28.50 -8.30
C VAL A 354 -24.27 27.68 -9.56
N LYS A 355 -23.31 27.54 -10.47
CA LYS A 355 -23.49 26.75 -11.70
C LYS A 355 -23.75 25.26 -11.41
N GLU A 356 -23.13 24.71 -10.38
CA GLU A 356 -23.33 23.30 -10.02
C GLU A 356 -24.66 23.10 -9.30
N TRP A 357 -25.10 24.07 -8.49
CA TRP A 357 -26.45 24.06 -7.93
C TRP A 357 -27.54 24.16 -9.01
N GLN A 358 -27.34 25.00 -10.03
CA GLN A 358 -28.25 25.10 -11.18
C GLN A 358 -28.38 23.77 -11.92
N LYS A 359 -27.25 23.09 -12.17
CA LYS A 359 -27.27 21.74 -12.76
C LYS A 359 -28.01 20.74 -11.87
N ARG A 360 -27.87 20.81 -10.54
CA ARG A 360 -28.62 19.96 -9.60
C ARG A 360 -30.13 20.12 -9.78
N ILE A 361 -30.56 21.37 -9.89
CA ILE A 361 -31.97 21.73 -10.00
C ILE A 361 -32.55 21.24 -11.33
N ALA A 362 -31.80 21.38 -12.43
CA ALA A 362 -32.20 20.85 -13.73
C ALA A 362 -32.33 19.31 -13.75
N LEU A 363 -31.66 18.60 -12.83
CA LEU A 363 -31.72 17.14 -12.69
C LEU A 363 -32.85 16.66 -11.78
N MET A 364 -33.56 17.56 -11.09
CA MET A 364 -34.68 17.21 -10.21
C MET A 364 -35.99 17.20 -11.01
N THR A 365 -36.78 16.14 -10.86
CA THR A 365 -38.08 15.97 -11.53
C THR A 365 -39.25 16.51 -10.71
N ASP A 366 -39.16 16.41 -9.38
CA ASP A 366 -40.29 16.71 -8.50
C ASP A 366 -40.30 18.17 -8.06
N PRO A 367 -41.46 18.87 -8.10
CA PRO A 367 -41.51 20.29 -7.72
C PRO A 367 -41.09 20.56 -6.26
N ILE A 368 -41.40 19.63 -5.36
CA ILE A 368 -41.07 19.75 -3.93
C ILE A 368 -39.55 19.62 -3.71
N SER A 369 -38.91 18.68 -4.41
CA SER A 369 -37.46 18.48 -4.29
C SER A 369 -36.71 19.66 -4.90
N VAL A 370 -37.21 20.25 -5.99
CA VAL A 370 -36.68 21.51 -6.56
C VAL A 370 -36.68 22.61 -5.50
N VAL A 371 -37.82 22.87 -4.85
CA VAL A 371 -37.90 23.89 -3.77
C VAL A 371 -36.93 23.58 -2.64
N HIS A 372 -36.84 22.32 -2.21
CA HIS A 372 -35.90 21.93 -1.17
C HIS A 372 -34.46 22.22 -1.58
N THR A 373 -34.04 21.85 -2.79
CA THR A 373 -32.68 22.11 -3.29
C THR A 373 -32.36 23.59 -3.40
N TYR A 374 -33.31 24.44 -3.81
CA TYR A 374 -33.12 25.89 -3.76
C TYR A 374 -32.91 26.40 -2.33
N THR A 375 -33.69 25.91 -1.37
CA THR A 375 -33.52 26.31 0.04
C THR A 375 -32.20 25.81 0.63
N GLU A 376 -31.72 24.62 0.26
CA GLU A 376 -30.41 24.10 0.64
C GLU A 376 -29.28 24.91 0.01
N ALA A 377 -29.39 25.22 -1.28
CA ALA A 377 -28.42 26.07 -2.00
C ALA A 377 -28.29 27.43 -1.32
N LEU A 378 -29.40 28.08 -0.98
CA LEU A 378 -29.40 29.38 -0.31
C LEU A 378 -28.84 29.35 1.10
N LYS A 379 -28.94 28.21 1.82
CA LYS A 379 -28.32 28.04 3.14
C LYS A 379 -26.82 27.78 3.06
N THR A 380 -26.34 27.16 2.00
CA THR A 380 -24.96 26.70 1.85
C THR A 380 -24.05 27.69 1.10
N ILE A 381 -24.62 28.51 0.21
CA ILE A 381 -23.86 29.47 -0.57
C ILE A 381 -23.56 30.71 0.27
N ASP A 382 -22.27 31.00 0.44
CA ASP A 382 -21.83 32.26 1.03
C ASP A 382 -22.01 33.42 0.05
N PRO A 383 -22.76 34.48 0.41
CA PRO A 383 -23.06 35.57 -0.51
C PRO A 383 -21.86 36.41 -0.97
N MET A 384 -20.70 36.30 -0.30
CA MET A 384 -19.47 36.99 -0.71
C MET A 384 -18.68 36.26 -1.80
N GLN A 385 -18.87 34.94 -1.92
CA GLN A 385 -18.06 34.09 -2.79
C GLN A 385 -18.72 33.87 -4.17
N ALA A 386 -20.05 33.95 -4.26
CA ALA A 386 -20.77 33.67 -5.49
C ALA A 386 -21.95 34.63 -5.75
N LYS A 387 -22.36 34.73 -7.02
CA LYS A 387 -23.48 35.54 -7.47
C LYS A 387 -24.81 34.86 -7.13
N VAL A 388 -25.39 35.18 -5.98
CA VAL A 388 -26.64 34.56 -5.50
C VAL A 388 -27.87 35.07 -6.25
N SER A 389 -27.78 36.23 -6.93
CA SER A 389 -28.93 36.85 -7.61
C SER A 389 -29.55 35.96 -8.70
N THR A 390 -28.75 35.23 -9.47
CA THR A 390 -29.28 34.34 -10.52
C THR A 390 -30.12 33.21 -9.92
N LEU A 391 -29.72 32.68 -8.78
CA LEU A 391 -30.43 31.60 -8.09
C LEU A 391 -31.79 32.07 -7.57
N TRP A 392 -31.87 33.29 -7.00
CA TRP A 392 -33.14 33.88 -6.56
C TRP A 392 -34.10 34.16 -7.72
N ILE A 393 -33.58 34.65 -8.85
CA ILE A 393 -34.38 34.92 -10.05
C ILE A 393 -34.93 33.62 -10.61
N GLU A 394 -34.10 32.57 -10.73
CA GLU A 394 -34.54 31.25 -11.20
C GLU A 394 -35.53 30.59 -10.24
N PHE A 395 -35.37 30.79 -8.93
CA PHE A 395 -36.29 30.27 -7.92
C PHE A 395 -37.67 30.92 -8.04
N ALA A 396 -37.74 32.23 -8.25
CA ALA A 396 -39.01 32.92 -8.48
C ALA A 396 -39.63 32.56 -9.84
N ALA A 397 -38.82 32.47 -10.90
CA ALA A 397 -39.28 32.02 -12.22
C ALA A 397 -39.81 30.58 -12.20
N PHE A 398 -39.35 29.74 -11.27
CA PHE A 398 -39.91 28.41 -11.06
C PHE A 398 -41.35 28.47 -10.53
N TYR A 399 -41.63 29.30 -9.52
CA TYR A 399 -43.00 29.47 -9.01
C TYR A 399 -43.95 30.11 -10.03
N GLU A 400 -43.43 30.99 -10.88
CA GLU A 400 -44.17 31.59 -11.99
C GLU A 400 -44.68 30.53 -13.00
N LYS A 401 -43.95 29.43 -13.19
CA LYS A 401 -44.39 28.31 -14.03
C LYS A 401 -45.56 27.50 -13.44
N TYR A 402 -45.76 27.52 -12.12
CA TYR A 402 -46.83 26.80 -11.41
C TYR A 402 -48.00 27.70 -10.99
N PRO A 403 -48.25 28.78 -11.75
CA PRO A 403 -49.07 29.94 -11.38
C PRO A 403 -49.13 30.37 -9.92
N ASP A 404 -48.08 30.16 -9.12
CA ASP A 404 -48.08 30.48 -7.69
C ASP A 404 -47.41 31.84 -7.44
N VAL A 405 -48.17 32.90 -7.76
CA VAL A 405 -47.73 34.29 -7.70
C VAL A 405 -47.42 34.73 -6.26
N GLU A 406 -48.21 34.27 -5.29
CA GLU A 406 -48.03 34.66 -3.89
C GLU A 406 -46.69 34.17 -3.34
N ASN A 407 -46.32 32.92 -3.64
CA ASN A 407 -45.05 32.38 -3.18
C ASN A 407 -43.87 32.97 -3.95
N ALA A 408 -44.01 33.26 -5.24
CA ALA A 408 -43.00 34.00 -6.00
C ALA A 408 -42.71 35.39 -5.40
N ARG A 409 -43.76 36.15 -5.02
CA ARG A 409 -43.59 37.44 -4.30
C ARG A 409 -42.88 37.27 -2.97
N LYS A 410 -43.26 36.28 -2.16
CA LYS A 410 -42.58 35.98 -0.88
C LYS A 410 -41.10 35.64 -1.09
N VAL A 411 -40.77 34.94 -2.17
CA VAL A 411 -39.38 34.62 -2.53
C VAL A 411 -38.60 35.90 -2.85
N PHE A 412 -39.15 36.81 -3.64
CA PHE A 412 -38.50 38.09 -3.92
C PHE A 412 -38.39 38.97 -2.67
N GLU A 413 -39.43 39.08 -1.84
CA GLU A 413 -39.36 39.79 -0.57
C GLU A 413 -38.26 39.23 0.34
N ARG A 414 -38.16 37.90 0.40
CA ARG A 414 -37.12 37.21 1.16
C ARG A 414 -35.74 37.49 0.58
N ALA A 415 -35.59 37.47 -0.75
CA ALA A 415 -34.34 37.83 -1.42
C ALA A 415 -33.90 39.26 -1.10
N LEU A 416 -34.83 40.22 -1.04
CA LEU A 416 -34.53 41.62 -0.73
C LEU A 416 -34.20 41.85 0.76
N ARG A 417 -34.79 41.08 1.68
CA ARG A 417 -34.52 41.16 3.13
C ARG A 417 -33.26 40.41 3.56
N GLU A 418 -33.09 39.18 3.07
CA GLU A 418 -32.04 38.25 3.51
C GLU A 418 -30.83 38.19 2.57
N GLY A 419 -30.98 38.66 1.32
CA GLY A 419 -29.94 38.63 0.30
C GLY A 419 -28.82 39.63 0.60
N LYS A 420 -27.74 39.14 1.21
CA LYS A 420 -26.49 39.91 1.36
C LYS A 420 -25.71 39.91 0.04
N PHE A 421 -26.13 40.67 -0.96
CA PHE A 421 -25.46 40.67 -2.26
C PHE A 421 -24.07 41.31 -2.22
N LYS A 422 -23.14 40.80 -3.04
CA LYS A 422 -21.77 41.33 -3.13
C LYS A 422 -21.71 42.67 -3.83
N SER A 423 -22.52 42.83 -4.87
CA SER A 423 -22.58 44.04 -5.70
C SER A 423 -23.97 44.67 -5.64
N PRO A 424 -24.06 46.02 -5.59
CA PRO A 424 -25.32 46.73 -5.82
C PRO A 424 -26.03 46.35 -7.13
N GLU A 425 -25.27 45.89 -8.13
CA GLU A 425 -25.80 45.42 -9.41
C GLU A 425 -26.56 44.09 -9.28
N GLU A 426 -26.14 43.19 -8.39
CA GLU A 426 -26.83 41.92 -8.13
C GLU A 426 -28.19 42.16 -7.48
N TYR A 427 -28.25 43.07 -6.50
CA TYR A 427 -29.50 43.49 -5.89
C TYR A 427 -30.42 44.16 -6.93
N ALA A 428 -29.87 45.04 -7.77
CA ALA A 428 -30.62 45.67 -8.86
C ALA A 428 -31.19 44.62 -9.83
N SER A 429 -30.44 43.56 -10.15
CA SER A 429 -30.95 42.49 -11.02
C SER A 429 -32.15 41.74 -10.44
N VAL A 430 -32.20 41.54 -9.12
CA VAL A 430 -33.36 40.92 -8.44
C VAL A 430 -34.57 41.83 -8.46
N ILE A 431 -34.39 43.15 -8.25
CA ILE A 431 -35.50 44.12 -8.37
C ILE A 431 -36.02 44.18 -9.80
N CYS A 432 -35.13 44.27 -10.79
CA CYS A 432 -35.53 44.28 -12.20
C CYS A 432 -36.35 43.03 -12.53
N ALA A 433 -35.90 41.85 -12.10
CA ALA A 433 -36.63 40.60 -12.32
C ALA A 433 -37.98 40.56 -11.60
N SER A 434 -38.07 41.09 -10.38
CA SER A 434 -39.34 41.22 -9.65
C SER A 434 -40.32 42.16 -10.35
N ALA A 435 -39.84 43.30 -10.87
CA ALA A 435 -40.66 44.22 -11.63
C ALA A 435 -41.10 43.62 -12.97
N GLU A 436 -40.20 42.96 -13.70
CA GLU A 436 -40.53 42.23 -14.93
C GLU A 436 -41.58 41.14 -14.71
N MET A 437 -41.56 40.46 -13.55
CA MET A 437 -42.60 39.50 -13.18
C MET A 437 -43.98 40.17 -13.03
N GLU A 438 -44.07 41.28 -12.28
CA GLU A 438 -45.34 41.99 -12.09
C GLU A 438 -45.86 42.59 -13.41
N LEU A 439 -44.97 43.04 -14.29
CA LEU A 439 -45.35 43.48 -15.64
C LEU A 439 -45.94 42.36 -16.48
N ARG A 440 -45.42 41.12 -16.35
CA ARG A 440 -46.01 39.94 -17.01
C ARG A 440 -47.38 39.56 -16.46
N LEU A 441 -47.66 39.91 -15.21
CA LEU A 441 -48.96 39.70 -14.55
C LEU A 441 -49.93 40.88 -14.75
N GLU A 442 -49.55 41.88 -15.56
CA GLU A 442 -50.33 43.09 -15.86
C GLU A 442 -50.58 44.01 -14.63
N GLU A 443 -49.82 43.83 -13.55
CA GLU A 443 -49.89 44.65 -12.33
C GLU A 443 -48.91 45.83 -12.42
N PHE A 444 -49.23 46.80 -13.27
CA PHE A 444 -48.36 47.93 -13.61
C PHE A 444 -48.04 48.87 -12.45
N ASP A 445 -49.01 49.13 -11.56
CA ASP A 445 -48.84 50.02 -10.41
C ASP A 445 -47.83 49.46 -9.41
N LEU A 446 -47.92 48.16 -9.11
CA LEU A 446 -46.99 47.46 -8.22
C LEU A 446 -45.58 47.42 -8.81
N ALA A 447 -45.44 47.19 -10.12
CA ALA A 447 -44.15 47.24 -10.81
C ALA A 447 -43.47 48.61 -10.64
N LEU A 448 -44.22 49.70 -10.81
CA LEU A 448 -43.71 51.07 -10.59
C LEU A 448 -43.28 51.31 -9.14
N GLU A 449 -44.07 50.85 -8.17
CA GLU A 449 -43.72 50.98 -6.75
C GLU A 449 -42.44 50.24 -6.38
N ILE A 450 -42.28 49.00 -6.85
CA ILE A 450 -41.09 48.17 -6.62
C ILE A 450 -39.84 48.88 -7.16
N VAL A 451 -39.89 49.40 -8.39
CA VAL A 451 -38.76 50.08 -9.02
C VAL A 451 -38.46 51.44 -8.35
N ARG A 452 -39.50 52.21 -7.97
CA ARG A 452 -39.34 53.47 -7.21
C ARG A 452 -38.65 53.23 -5.87
N ASN A 453 -39.06 52.19 -5.14
CA ASN A 453 -38.46 51.82 -3.86
C ASN A 453 -37.03 51.28 -4.03
N GLY A 454 -36.77 50.52 -5.10
CA GLY A 454 -35.44 50.07 -5.48
C GLY A 454 -34.46 51.24 -5.70
N CYS A 455 -34.83 52.22 -6.54
CA CYS A 455 -33.99 53.39 -6.84
C CYS A 455 -33.72 54.29 -5.63
N LYS A 456 -34.66 54.39 -4.69
CA LYS A 456 -34.44 55.13 -3.42
C LYS A 456 -33.32 54.48 -2.60
N THR A 457 -33.31 53.16 -2.58
CA THR A 457 -32.42 52.35 -1.72
C THR A 457 -31.02 52.23 -2.34
N TYR A 458 -30.92 52.07 -3.67
CA TYR A 458 -29.65 51.90 -4.37
C TYR A 458 -29.52 52.87 -5.54
N ARG A 459 -28.99 54.05 -5.24
CA ARG A 459 -28.90 55.16 -6.20
C ARG A 459 -27.86 54.97 -7.31
N LYS A 460 -26.84 54.12 -7.11
CA LYS A 460 -25.69 53.99 -8.03
C LYS A 460 -25.86 52.98 -9.17
N SER A 461 -27.00 52.31 -9.29
CA SER A 461 -27.20 51.27 -10.31
C SER A 461 -27.85 51.83 -11.58
N ASN A 462 -27.09 51.91 -12.67
CA ASN A 462 -27.59 52.41 -13.95
C ASN A 462 -28.73 51.54 -14.50
N LYS A 463 -28.65 50.22 -14.37
CA LYS A 463 -29.65 49.28 -14.89
C LYS A 463 -31.03 49.51 -14.28
N LEU A 464 -31.08 49.81 -12.98
CA LEU A 464 -32.33 50.05 -12.27
C LEU A 464 -32.97 51.40 -12.66
N TRP A 465 -32.14 52.42 -12.86
CA TRP A 465 -32.61 53.73 -13.31
C TRP A 465 -33.11 53.71 -14.76
N ILE A 466 -32.46 52.96 -15.66
CA ILE A 466 -32.95 52.76 -17.03
C ILE A 466 -34.35 52.13 -17.00
N LEU A 467 -34.50 51.01 -16.28
CA LEU A 467 -35.82 50.36 -16.15
C LEU A 467 -36.88 51.30 -15.55
N ARG A 468 -36.48 52.13 -14.58
CA ARG A 468 -37.39 53.14 -14.00
C ARG A 468 -37.84 54.17 -15.01
N LEU A 469 -36.93 54.68 -15.83
CA LEU A 469 -37.25 55.67 -16.85
C LEU A 469 -38.19 55.06 -17.90
N ASP A 470 -37.88 53.86 -18.39
CA ASP A 470 -38.71 53.16 -19.37
C ASP A 470 -40.14 52.92 -18.85
N LEU A 471 -40.28 52.54 -17.57
CA LEU A 471 -41.58 52.33 -16.95
C LEU A 471 -42.34 53.62 -16.66
N GLU A 472 -41.68 54.67 -16.20
CA GLU A 472 -42.33 55.95 -15.98
C GLU A 472 -42.75 56.59 -17.32
N GLU A 473 -42.00 56.40 -18.40
CA GLU A 473 -42.38 56.90 -19.74
C GLU A 473 -43.59 56.19 -20.32
N SER A 474 -43.71 54.88 -20.10
CA SER A 474 -44.80 54.07 -20.63
C SER A 474 -46.07 54.12 -19.78
N LEU A 475 -45.93 54.21 -18.45
CA LEU A 475 -47.04 54.02 -17.49
C LEU A 475 -47.26 55.23 -16.56
N GLY A 476 -46.29 56.14 -16.45
CA GLY A 476 -46.27 57.23 -15.47
C GLY A 476 -46.83 58.56 -15.95
N ASP A 477 -46.85 59.53 -15.04
CA ASP A 477 -47.26 60.91 -15.30
C ASP A 477 -46.10 61.76 -15.82
N VAL A 478 -46.39 62.82 -16.58
CA VAL A 478 -45.38 63.79 -17.07
C VAL A 478 -44.58 64.43 -15.91
N ALA A 479 -45.21 64.59 -14.75
CA ALA A 479 -44.53 65.12 -13.56
C ALA A 479 -43.59 64.08 -12.92
N SER A 480 -43.98 62.80 -12.88
CA SER A 480 -43.18 61.74 -12.28
C SER A 480 -41.99 61.34 -13.16
N THR A 481 -42.18 61.30 -14.47
CA THR A 481 -41.11 61.10 -15.48
C THR A 481 -40.07 62.21 -15.39
N LYS A 482 -40.48 63.48 -15.40
CA LYS A 482 -39.56 64.61 -15.24
C LYS A 482 -38.77 64.53 -13.93
N ALA A 483 -39.43 64.22 -12.82
CA ALA A 483 -38.77 64.05 -11.53
C ALA A 483 -37.85 62.81 -11.46
N ALA A 484 -38.06 61.80 -12.31
CA ALA A 484 -37.15 60.67 -12.46
C ALA A 484 -35.91 61.08 -13.26
N TYR A 485 -36.08 61.78 -14.39
CA TYR A 485 -34.98 62.33 -15.20
C TYR A 485 -34.11 63.33 -14.43
N ASP A 486 -34.72 64.26 -13.70
CA ASP A 486 -33.97 65.25 -12.90
C ASP A 486 -33.06 64.54 -11.88
N ARG A 487 -33.55 63.45 -11.25
CA ARG A 487 -32.77 62.65 -10.30
C ARG A 487 -31.69 61.79 -10.95
N THR A 488 -31.86 61.35 -12.20
CA THR A 488 -30.79 60.60 -12.90
C THR A 488 -29.67 61.52 -13.32
N PHE A 489 -29.95 62.78 -13.67
CA PHE A 489 -28.91 63.79 -13.94
C PHE A 489 -28.13 64.24 -12.69
N GLU A 490 -28.71 64.10 -11.50
CA GLU A 490 -28.08 64.41 -10.21
C GLU A 490 -27.09 63.33 -9.72
N LEU A 491 -27.13 62.13 -10.28
CA LEU A 491 -26.34 60.94 -9.88
C LEU A 491 -25.17 60.69 -10.82
#